data_AF-A0AAU5W9Q7-F1
#
_entry.id   AF-A0AAU5W9Q7-F1
#
_cell.length_a   1.000
_cell.length_b   1.000
_cell.length_c   1.000
_cell.angle_alpha   90.00
_cell.angle_beta   90.00
_cell.angle_gamma   90.00
#
_symmetry.space_group_name_H-M   'P 1'
#
loop_
_entity.id
_entity.type
_entity.pdbx_description
1 polymer ?
#
loop_
_entity_poly.entity_id
_entity_poly.type
_entity_poly.pdbx_seq_one_letter_code
_entity_poly.pdbx_strand_id
1 'polypeptide(L)'
;MTRETTGDAQQNDGPEPGTSEGAAFVITLAVMLRGRKLTSERVGERLVRVTAEAGSRGVEVGCRRRASDGDRWWFTWGDSAVWLCEADNPTEAVLHVKSALRTVGTTP
;
A
#
# COMPACT_ATOMS: atom_id res chain seq x y z
N MET A 1 33.53 33.37 28.85
CA MET A 1 33.93 32.08 28.25
C MET A 1 32.68 31.20 28.30
N THR A 2 31.64 31.56 27.55
CA THR A 2 31.33 31.18 26.15
C THR A 2 30.97 29.70 26.04
N ARG A 3 29.67 29.46 25.79
CA ARG A 3 29.02 28.18 25.53
C ARG A 3 29.65 27.49 24.32
N GLU A 4 29.95 26.20 24.44
CA GLU A 4 30.17 25.33 23.29
C GLU A 4 28.95 24.40 23.16
N THR A 5 28.04 24.83 22.29
CA THR A 5 26.95 24.04 21.72
C THR A 5 27.45 23.58 20.36
N THR A 6 27.82 22.31 20.21
CA THR A 6 28.03 21.62 18.92
C THR A 6 28.10 20.10 19.24
N GLY A 7 27.38 19.19 18.58
CA GLY A 7 26.70 19.34 17.31
C GLY A 7 25.76 18.19 16.97
N ASP A 8 25.02 18.50 15.90
CA ASP A 8 24.47 17.60 14.90
C ASP A 8 23.68 16.39 15.35
N ALA A 9 22.37 16.62 15.42
CA ALA A 9 21.38 15.65 14.97
C ALA A 9 21.76 15.19 13.55
N GLN A 10 22.50 14.09 13.46
CA GLN A 10 22.64 13.35 12.22
C GLN A 10 21.29 12.69 11.92
N GLN A 11 20.41 13.44 11.25
CA GLN A 11 19.26 12.90 10.53
C GLN A 11 19.80 11.87 9.54
N ASN A 12 19.78 10.60 9.96
CA ASN A 12 19.88 9.46 9.07
C ASN A 12 18.59 9.46 8.24
N ASP A 13 18.61 10.15 7.10
CA ASP A 13 17.64 10.01 6.01
C ASP A 13 17.90 8.68 5.29
N GLY A 14 17.84 7.58 6.05
CA GLY A 14 17.59 6.26 5.48
C GLY A 14 16.08 6.13 5.29
N PRO A 15 15.60 5.34 4.32
CA PRO A 15 14.16 5.07 4.24
C PRO A 15 13.74 4.57 5.63
N GLU A 16 12.81 5.27 6.27
CA GLU A 16 12.33 4.87 7.59
C GLU A 16 12.06 3.36 7.55
N PRO A 17 12.50 2.57 8.54
CA PRO A 17 12.48 1.11 8.43
C PRO A 17 11.08 0.55 8.08
N GLY A 18 10.00 1.28 8.40
CA GLY A 18 8.64 0.92 7.98
C GLY A 18 8.32 1.14 6.50
N THR A 19 8.99 2.05 5.81
CA THR A 19 8.70 2.38 4.42
C THR A 19 9.00 1.21 3.48
N SER A 20 10.11 0.50 3.72
CA SER A 20 10.52 -0.67 2.94
C SER A 20 9.61 -1.88 3.19
N GLU A 21 9.13 -2.10 4.42
CA GLU A 21 8.17 -3.16 4.75
C GLU A 21 6.81 -2.94 4.08
N GLY A 22 6.24 -1.74 4.20
CA GLY A 22 4.97 -1.39 3.55
C GLY A 22 5.02 -1.59 2.03
N ALA A 23 6.15 -1.23 1.41
CA ALA A 23 6.40 -1.46 -0.01
C ALA A 23 6.43 -2.96 -0.37
N ALA A 24 7.05 -3.81 0.46
CA ALA A 24 7.12 -5.25 0.24
C ALA A 24 5.73 -5.91 0.22
N PHE A 25 4.81 -5.47 1.09
CA PHE A 25 3.42 -5.95 1.10
C PHE A 25 2.69 -5.60 -0.20
N VAL A 26 2.85 -4.35 -0.68
CA VAL A 26 2.22 -3.89 -1.93
C VAL A 26 2.80 -4.61 -3.14
N ILE A 27 4.12 -4.88 -3.16
CA ILE A 27 4.77 -5.66 -4.22
C ILE A 27 4.22 -7.10 -4.24
N THR A 28 4.12 -7.75 -3.08
CA THR A 28 3.55 -9.10 -2.95
C THR A 28 2.12 -9.14 -3.49
N LEU A 29 1.29 -8.18 -3.07
CA LEU A 29 -0.08 -8.06 -3.59
C LEU A 29 -0.11 -7.87 -5.11
N ALA A 30 0.74 -6.99 -5.66
CA ALA A 30 0.81 -6.73 -7.08
C ALA A 30 1.17 -7.99 -7.90
N VAL A 31 2.09 -8.82 -7.39
CA VAL A 31 2.47 -10.10 -8.00
C VAL A 31 1.30 -11.09 -7.97
N MET A 32 0.61 -11.22 -6.83
CA MET A 32 -0.55 -12.11 -6.71
C MET A 32 -1.69 -11.72 -7.65
N LEU A 33 -1.93 -10.41 -7.81
CA LEU A 33 -2.95 -9.89 -8.73
C LEU A 33 -2.60 -10.20 -10.20
N ARG A 34 -1.33 -10.05 -10.59
CA ARG A 34 -0.86 -10.44 -11.93
C ARG A 34 -1.05 -11.94 -12.20
N GLY A 35 -0.79 -12.78 -11.20
CA GLY A 35 -1.08 -14.22 -11.27
C GLY A 35 -2.56 -14.54 -11.53
N ARG A 36 -3.46 -13.59 -11.29
CA ARG A 36 -4.91 -13.69 -11.56
C ARG A 36 -5.36 -12.93 -12.81
N LYS A 37 -4.44 -12.60 -13.72
CA LYS A 37 -4.69 -11.86 -14.97
C LYS A 37 -5.25 -10.44 -14.76
N LEU A 38 -4.95 -9.82 -13.61
CA LEU A 38 -5.24 -8.41 -13.38
C LEU A 38 -4.00 -7.57 -13.68
N THR A 39 -4.22 -6.36 -14.17
CA THR A 39 -3.15 -5.39 -14.38
C THR A 39 -2.89 -4.66 -13.07
N SER A 40 -1.65 -4.71 -12.59
CA SER A 40 -1.21 -3.98 -11.39
C SER A 40 -0.03 -3.05 -11.73
N GLU A 41 -0.22 -1.77 -11.46
CA GLU A 41 0.74 -0.70 -11.69
C GLU A 41 1.07 -0.02 -10.37
N ARG A 42 2.35 0.13 -10.06
CA ARG A 42 2.77 0.85 -8.86
C ARG A 42 2.69 2.35 -9.16
N VAL A 43 1.80 3.05 -8.45
CA VAL A 43 1.58 4.50 -8.60
C VAL A 43 2.16 5.31 -7.45
N GLY A 44 2.65 4.63 -6.41
CA GLY A 44 3.42 5.22 -5.32
C GLY A 44 4.22 4.16 -4.58
N GLU A 45 5.05 4.58 -3.62
CA GLU A 45 5.93 3.65 -2.91
C GLU A 45 5.14 2.58 -2.15
N ARG A 46 4.02 2.94 -1.54
CA ARG A 46 3.14 2.01 -0.83
C ARG A 46 1.75 1.97 -1.47
N LEU A 47 1.65 2.23 -2.77
CA LEU A 47 0.39 2.35 -3.47
C LEU A 47 0.44 1.66 -4.83
N VAL A 48 -0.53 0.78 -5.09
CA VAL A 48 -0.71 0.09 -6.37
C VAL A 48 -2.10 0.36 -6.93
N ARG A 49 -2.16 0.72 -8.20
CA ARG A 49 -3.40 0.78 -8.97
C ARG A 49 -3.62 -0.57 -9.64
N VAL A 50 -4.83 -1.09 -9.52
CA VAL A 50 -5.23 -2.37 -10.09
C VAL A 50 -6.38 -2.15 -11.04
N THR A 51 -6.29 -2.69 -12.26
CA THR A 51 -7.38 -2.68 -13.24
C THR A 51 -7.66 -4.10 -13.73
N ALA A 52 -8.91 -4.35 -14.15
CA ALA A 52 -9.26 -5.62 -14.79
C ALA A 52 -8.62 -5.75 -16.18
N GLU A 53 -8.63 -4.66 -16.95
CA GLU A 53 -8.03 -4.56 -18.29
C GLU A 53 -7.31 -3.21 -18.44
N ALA A 54 -6.48 -3.09 -19.49
CA ALA A 54 -5.83 -1.82 -19.82
C ALA A 54 -6.89 -0.76 -20.16
N GLY A 55 -6.79 0.42 -19.53
CA GLY A 55 -7.75 1.52 -19.75
C GLY A 55 -9.09 1.39 -19.01
N SER A 56 -9.34 0.28 -18.30
CA SER A 56 -10.55 0.11 -17.47
C SER A 56 -10.48 0.93 -16.18
N ARG A 57 -11.66 1.18 -15.58
CA ARG A 57 -11.75 1.69 -14.22
C ARG A 57 -11.02 0.75 -13.27
N GLY A 58 -10.14 1.33 -12.45
CA GLY A 58 -9.30 0.61 -11.51
C GLY A 58 -9.61 0.99 -10.08
N VAL A 59 -9.03 0.23 -9.17
CA VAL A 59 -9.02 0.52 -7.73
C VAL A 59 -7.58 0.71 -7.30
N GLU A 60 -7.35 1.62 -6.37
CA GLU A 60 -6.04 1.82 -5.78
C GLU A 60 -6.00 1.13 -4.43
N VAL A 61 -4.87 0.49 -4.12
CA VAL A 61 -4.64 -0.19 -2.85
C VAL A 61 -3.34 0.29 -2.26
N GLY A 62 -3.43 0.93 -1.10
CA GLY A 62 -2.31 1.40 -0.30
C GLY A 62 -1.93 0.41 0.80
N CYS A 63 -0.78 0.64 1.44
CA CYS A 63 -0.40 -0.05 2.67
C CYS A 63 0.07 0.96 3.74
N ARG A 64 -0.55 0.90 4.92
CA ARG A 64 -0.33 1.86 6.01
C ARG A 64 -0.31 1.15 7.37
N ARG A 65 0.45 1.71 8.32
CA ARG A 65 0.41 1.27 9.72
C ARG A 65 -0.84 1.82 10.40
N ARG A 66 -1.47 0.99 11.21
CA ARG A 66 -2.63 1.37 12.02
C ARG A 66 -2.24 1.40 13.50
N ALA A 67 -2.04 2.59 14.06
CA ALA A 67 -1.64 2.76 15.45
C ALA A 67 -2.61 2.09 16.46
N SER A 68 -3.91 2.10 16.16
CA SER A 68 -4.93 1.44 16.99
C SER A 68 -4.81 -0.09 17.06
N ASP A 69 -4.03 -0.71 16.18
CA ASP A 69 -3.81 -2.16 16.09
C ASP A 69 -2.36 -2.54 16.44
N GLY A 70 -1.69 -1.76 17.29
CA GLY A 70 -0.30 -2.00 17.67
C GLY A 70 0.66 -1.73 16.50
N ASP A 71 0.34 -0.73 15.68
CA ASP A 71 1.11 -0.32 14.50
C ASP A 71 1.35 -1.43 13.45
N ARG A 72 0.43 -2.41 13.39
CA ARG A 72 0.40 -3.43 12.35
C ARG A 72 0.15 -2.81 10.98
N TRP A 73 0.65 -3.48 9.95
CA TRP A 73 0.44 -3.09 8.57
C TRP A 73 -0.94 -3.53 8.08
N TRP A 74 -1.63 -2.62 7.43
CA TRP A 74 -2.95 -2.84 6.85
C TRP A 74 -2.97 -2.35 5.41
N PHE A 75 -3.59 -3.14 4.55
CA PHE A 75 -4.00 -2.67 3.23
C PHE A 75 -5.13 -1.65 3.40
N THR A 76 -5.16 -0.67 2.50
CA THR A 76 -6.11 0.44 2.49
C THR A 76 -6.60 0.70 1.07
N TRP A 77 -7.79 1.27 0.91
CA TRP A 77 -8.21 1.77 -0.39
C TRP A 77 -7.57 3.12 -0.69
N GLY A 78 -6.84 3.20 -1.80
CA GLY A 78 -6.05 4.36 -2.18
C GLY A 78 -5.03 4.73 -1.11
N ASP A 79 -4.70 6.02 -1.03
CA ASP A 79 -3.98 6.60 0.11
C ASP A 79 -4.91 6.94 1.30
N SER A 80 -6.21 6.66 1.15
CA SER A 80 -7.24 7.04 2.13
C SER A 80 -7.18 6.18 3.40
N ALA A 81 -7.79 6.66 4.48
CA ALA A 81 -7.87 5.95 5.77
C ALA A 81 -8.93 4.83 5.81
N VAL A 82 -9.32 4.29 4.65
CA VAL A 82 -10.29 3.19 4.58
C VAL A 82 -9.50 1.88 4.64
N TRP A 83 -9.53 1.25 5.81
CA TRP A 83 -8.85 -0.01 6.08
C TRP A 83 -9.54 -1.17 5.35
N LEU A 84 -8.72 -2.04 4.76
CA LEU A 84 -9.18 -3.20 3.99
C LEU A 84 -9.06 -4.47 4.83
N CYS A 85 -7.82 -4.91 5.03
CA CYS A 85 -7.45 -6.10 5.78
C CYS A 85 -5.99 -5.97 6.19
N GLU A 86 -5.54 -6.84 7.09
CA GLU A 86 -4.15 -6.89 7.50
C GLU A 86 -3.22 -7.23 6.33
N ALA A 87 -2.03 -6.62 6.29
CA ALA A 87 -1.06 -6.78 5.23
C ALA A 87 -0.43 -8.19 5.16
N ASP A 88 -0.37 -8.88 6.30
CA ASP A 88 0.02 -10.29 6.41
C ASP A 88 -0.96 -11.27 5.74
N ASN A 89 -2.15 -10.80 5.36
CA ASN A 89 -3.16 -11.60 4.67
C ASN A 89 -3.42 -11.08 3.24
N PRO A 90 -2.42 -11.12 2.33
CA PRO A 90 -2.57 -10.56 0.98
C PRO A 90 -3.60 -11.31 0.12
N THR A 91 -3.91 -12.57 0.45
CA THR A 91 -5.00 -13.32 -0.20
C THR A 91 -6.36 -12.67 0.01
N GLU A 92 -6.65 -12.16 1.21
CA GLU A 92 -7.91 -11.45 1.51
C GLU A 92 -7.96 -10.15 0.71
N ALA A 93 -6.86 -9.40 0.67
CA ALA A 93 -6.77 -8.17 -0.13
C ALA A 93 -7.11 -8.44 -1.60
N VAL A 94 -6.60 -9.54 -2.18
CA VAL A 94 -6.93 -9.95 -3.55
C VAL A 94 -8.43 -10.20 -3.72
N LEU A 95 -9.11 -10.82 -2.75
CA LEU A 95 -10.56 -11.04 -2.82
C LEU A 95 -11.33 -9.72 -2.82
N HIS A 96 -10.97 -8.80 -1.92
CA HIS A 96 -11.59 -7.48 -1.88
C HIS A 96 -11.35 -6.70 -3.17
N VAL A 97 -10.14 -6.70 -3.72
CA VAL A 97 -9.80 -6.06 -5.00
C VAL A 97 -10.66 -6.62 -6.13
N LYS A 98 -10.79 -7.94 -6.24
CA LYS A 98 -11.65 -8.55 -7.26
C LYS A 98 -13.11 -8.15 -7.11
N SER A 99 -13.61 -8.10 -5.89
CA SER A 99 -14.99 -7.68 -5.61
C SER A 99 -15.23 -6.21 -5.98
N ALA A 100 -14.28 -5.34 -5.62
CA ALA A 100 -14.33 -3.92 -5.94
C ALA A 100 -14.23 -3.68 -7.45
N LEU A 101 -13.33 -4.38 -8.15
CA LEU A 101 -13.20 -4.31 -9.62
C LEU A 101 -14.49 -4.71 -10.34
N ARG A 102 -15.18 -5.76 -9.86
CA ARG A 102 -16.50 -6.13 -10.38
C ARG A 102 -17.50 -5.00 -10.20
N THR A 103 -17.49 -4.34 -9.04
CA THR A 103 -18.43 -3.25 -8.73
C THR A 103 -18.17 -2.03 -9.62
N VAL A 104 -16.91 -1.60 -9.78
CA VAL A 104 -16.59 -0.42 -10.61
C VAL A 104 -16.67 -0.67 -12.12
N GLY A 105 -16.51 -1.93 -12.56
CA GLY A 105 -16.68 -2.35 -13.94
C GLY A 105 -18.15 -2.50 -14.38
N THR A 106 -19.09 -2.54 -13.44
CA THR A 106 -20.54 -2.66 -13.73
C THR A 106 -21.19 -1.28 -13.89
N THR A 107 -20.52 -0.36 -14.60
CA THR A 107 -21.18 0.92 -14.93
C THR A 107 -22.12 0.64 -16.12
N PRO A 108 -23.44 0.89 -16.01
CA PRO A 108 -24.41 0.67 -17.10
C PRO A 108 -24.15 1.56 -18.32
#